data_AF-A0A3L8CTJ3-F1
#
_entry.id   AF-A0A3L8CTJ3-F1
#
_cell.length_a   1.000
_cell.length_b   1.000
_cell.length_c   1.000
_cell.angle_alpha   90.00
_cell.angle_beta   90.00
_cell.angle_gamma   90.00
#
_symmetry.space_group_name_H-M   'P 1'
#
loop_
_entity.id
_entity.type
_entity.pdbx_description
1 polymer ?
#
loop_
_entity_poly.entity_id
_entity_poly.type
_entity_poly.pdbx_seq_one_letter_code
_entity_poly.pdbx_strand_id
1 'polypeptide(L)' 'VIDKNISHSGSPTGHVTVSLGCYSFVPSGRDSVEVFIQRADAALYQAKHSGRNRTAVLSMEGGVETLTRSDR' A
#
# COMPACT_ATOMS: atom_id res chain seq x y z
N VAL A 1 -3.84 -7.08 -14.29
CA VAL A 1 -5.15 -7.29 -13.63
C VAL A 1 -6.15 -6.23 -14.05
N ILE A 2 -5.78 -4.94 -14.05
CA ILE A 2 -6.63 -3.84 -14.54
C ILE A 2 -7.09 -4.09 -15.99
N ASP A 3 -6.20 -4.56 -16.86
CA ASP A 3 -6.51 -4.84 -18.28
C ASP A 3 -7.53 -5.97 -18.49
N LYS A 4 -7.84 -6.75 -17.45
CA LYS A 4 -8.83 -7.83 -17.52
C LYS A 4 -10.27 -7.32 -17.39
N ASN A 5 -10.47 -6.06 -16.99
CA ASN A 5 -11.77 -5.39 -16.83
C ASN A 5 -12.88 -6.30 -16.29
N ILE A 6 -12.59 -6.97 -15.17
CA ILE A 6 -13.48 -7.99 -14.61
C ILE A 6 -14.72 -7.28 -14.05
N SER A 7 -15.89 -7.55 -14.63
CA SER A 7 -17.16 -6.95 -14.22
C SER A 7 -17.47 -7.26 -12.76
N HIS A 8 -17.87 -6.22 -12.01
CA HIS A 8 -18.32 -6.36 -10.63
C HIS A 8 -19.44 -5.37 -10.35
N SER A 9 -20.68 -5.82 -10.56
CA SER A 9 -21.89 -5.00 -10.45
C SER A 9 -22.14 -4.40 -9.06
N GLY A 10 -21.59 -5.00 -8.00
CA GLY A 10 -21.66 -4.47 -6.63
C GLY A 10 -20.58 -3.44 -6.29
N SER A 11 -19.59 -3.24 -7.18
CA SER A 11 -18.55 -2.23 -7.00
C SER A 11 -19.03 -0.86 -7.50
N PRO A 12 -18.77 0.25 -6.77
CA PRO A 12 -19.03 1.60 -7.27
C PRO A 12 -18.34 1.92 -8.61
N THR A 13 -17.23 1.26 -8.92
CA THR A 13 -16.49 1.45 -10.18
C THR A 13 -16.98 0.54 -11.31
N GLY A 14 -17.90 -0.39 -11.04
CA GLY A 14 -18.43 -1.37 -12.01
C GLY A 14 -17.48 -2.52 -12.37
N HIS A 15 -16.23 -2.49 -11.87
CA HIS A 15 -15.21 -3.52 -12.10
C HIS A 15 -14.41 -3.80 -10.83
N VAL A 16 -13.72 -4.94 -10.83
CA VAL A 16 -12.85 -5.34 -9.72
C VAL A 16 -11.66 -4.39 -9.61
N THR A 17 -11.40 -3.93 -8.38
CA THR A 17 -10.25 -3.09 -8.02
C THR A 17 -9.45 -3.76 -6.90
N VAL A 18 -8.24 -3.25 -6.64
CA VAL A 18 -7.39 -3.70 -5.53
C VAL A 18 -7.12 -2.56 -4.56
N SER A 19 -6.97 -2.91 -3.29
CA SER A 19 -6.38 -2.02 -2.29
C SER A 19 -4.99 -2.53 -1.97
N LEU A 20 -4.02 -1.65 -1.79
CA LEU A 20 -2.62 -2.02 -1.58
C LEU A 20 -2.10 -1.39 -0.30
N GLY A 21 -1.44 -2.21 0.52
CA GLY A 21 -0.65 -1.77 1.65
C GLY A 21 0.83 -1.92 1.34
N CYS A 22 1.59 -0.86 1.52
CA CYS A 22 3.03 -0.86 1.28
C CYS A 22 3.77 -0.53 2.56
N TYR A 23 4.87 -1.25 2.79
CA TYR A 23 5.83 -0.94 3.83
C TYR A 23 7.24 -1.07 3.26
N SER A 24 8.09 -0.08 3.54
CA SER A 24 9.49 -0.06 3.10
C SER A 24 10.38 0.47 4.22
N PHE A 25 11.56 -0.12 4.34
CA PHE A 25 12.56 0.28 5.32
C PHE A 25 13.94 -0.26 4.91
N VAL A 26 15.01 0.28 5.52
CA VAL A 26 16.37 -0.24 5.36
C VAL A 26 16.63 -1.27 6.49
N PRO A 27 16.92 -2.54 6.17
CA PRO A 27 17.20 -3.54 7.19
C PRO A 27 18.46 -3.24 8.00
N SER A 28 18.39 -3.37 9.32
CA SER A 28 19.50 -3.22 10.26
C SER A 28 20.03 -4.57 10.79
N GLY A 29 19.60 -5.69 10.19
CA GLY A 29 20.06 -7.04 10.54
C GLY A 29 19.39 -7.67 11.77
N ARG A 30 18.44 -6.97 12.41
CA ARG A 30 17.61 -7.48 13.51
C ARG A 30 16.12 -7.55 13.16
N ASP A 31 15.80 -7.30 11.91
CA ASP A 31 14.42 -7.15 11.46
C ASP A 31 13.76 -8.50 11.21
N SER A 32 12.49 -8.59 11.60
CA SER A 32 11.67 -9.77 11.35
C SER A 32 10.87 -9.59 10.07
N VAL A 33 10.92 -10.59 9.20
CA VAL A 33 10.04 -10.68 8.02
C VAL A 33 8.57 -10.67 8.44
N GLU A 34 8.24 -11.27 9.57
CA GLU A 34 6.88 -11.25 10.10
C GLU A 34 6.42 -9.83 10.41
N VAL A 35 7.27 -9.03 11.08
CA VAL A 35 6.98 -7.62 11.37
C VAL A 35 6.88 -6.80 10.07
N PHE A 36 7.71 -7.10 9.08
CA PHE A 36 7.60 -6.46 7.75
C PHE A 36 6.24 -6.72 7.10
N ILE A 37 5.79 -7.98 7.09
CA ILE A 37 4.48 -8.36 6.55
C ILE A 37 3.35 -7.72 7.36
N GLN A 38 3.42 -7.75 8.69
CA GLN A 38 2.42 -7.13 9.57
C GLN A 38 2.27 -5.63 9.29
N ARG A 39 3.37 -4.91 9.03
CA ARG A 39 3.34 -3.49 8.67
C ARG A 39 2.72 -3.26 7.29
N ALA A 40 3.07 -4.07 6.30
CA ALA A 40 2.44 -3.98 4.98
C ALA A 40 0.93 -4.29 5.06
N ASP A 41 0.52 -5.27 5.87
CA ASP A 41 -0.88 -5.63 6.06
C ASP A 41 -1.66 -4.56 6.85
N ALA A 42 -1.04 -3.93 7.86
CA ALA A 42 -1.63 -2.78 8.55
C ALA A 42 -1.91 -1.62 7.59
N ALA A 43 -0.98 -1.33 6.67
CA ALA A 43 -1.22 -0.37 5.59
C ALA A 43 -2.37 -0.82 4.68
N LEU A 44 -2.43 -2.11 4.33
CA LEU A 44 -3.50 -2.66 3.48
C LEU A 44 -4.87 -2.52 4.16
N TYR A 45 -4.93 -2.77 5.46
CA TYR A 45 -6.12 -2.60 6.26
C TYR A 45 -6.58 -1.14 6.25
N GLN A 46 -5.67 -0.18 6.41
CA GLN A 46 -5.96 1.24 6.30
C GLN A 46 -6.53 1.61 4.92
N ALA A 47 -5.94 1.10 3.83
CA ALA A 47 -6.43 1.33 2.48
C ALA A 47 -7.87 0.80 2.29
N LYS A 48 -8.16 -0.41 2.80
CA LYS A 48 -9.50 -1.02 2.77
C LYS A 48 -10.50 -0.20 3.59
N HIS A 49 -10.13 0.20 4.80
CA HIS A 49 -11.01 0.95 5.70
C HIS A 49 -11.29 2.37 5.20
N SER A 50 -10.33 2.99 4.52
CA SER A 50 -10.45 4.36 4.01
C SER A 50 -11.24 4.45 2.68
N GLY A 51 -11.93 3.38 2.27
CA GLY A 51 -12.78 3.39 1.08
C GLY A 51 -12.28 2.53 -0.09
N ARG A 52 -11.31 1.64 0.13
CA ARG A 52 -10.78 0.69 -0.87
C ARG A 52 -10.25 1.40 -2.13
N ASN A 53 -9.92 0.64 -3.18
CA ASN A 53 -9.40 1.10 -4.48
C ASN A 53 -8.31 2.18 -4.33
N ARG A 54 -7.35 1.95 -3.43
CA ARG A 54 -6.30 2.92 -3.12
C ARG A 54 -5.08 2.24 -2.51
N THR A 55 -4.01 3.01 -2.43
CA THR A 55 -2.78 2.63 -1.75
C THR A 55 -2.72 3.33 -0.38
N ALA A 56 -2.12 2.66 0.60
CA ALA A 56 -1.67 3.26 1.84
C ALA A 56 -0.26 2.77 2.15
N VAL A 57 0.53 3.62 2.78
CA VAL A 57 1.95 3.37 3.03
C VAL A 57 2.22 3.57 4.51
N LEU A 58 2.90 2.61 5.11
CA LEU A 58 3.59 2.82 6.38
C LEU A 58 5.08 3.01 6.08
N SER A 59 5.71 3.91 6.80
CA SER A 59 7.14 4.12 6.77
C SER A 59 7.61 4.33 8.21
N MET A 60 8.80 3.85 8.54
CA MET A 60 9.44 4.31 9.77
C MET A 60 9.85 5.77 9.55
N GLU A 61 9.42 6.68 10.42
CA GLU A 61 10.02 8.02 10.50
C GLU A 61 11.45 7.86 11.02
N GLY A 62 12.38 7.58 10.11
CA GLY A 62 13.80 7.47 10.37
C GLY A 62 14.56 8.13 9.23
N GLY A 63 14.86 9.42 9.38
CA GLY A 63 15.63 10.23 8.43
C GLY A 63 14.80 10.77 7.27
N VAL A 64 14.13 11.89 7.49
CA VAL A 64 13.55 12.68 6.40
C VAL A 64 14.68 13.31 5.59
N GLU A 65 15.11 12.67 4.51
CA GLU A 65 15.51 13.43 3.34
C GLU A 65 14.27 13.60 2.48
N THR A 66 13.73 14.81 2.48
CA THR A 66 12.68 15.24 1.57
C THR A 66 13.20 15.10 0.14
N LEU A 67 13.05 13.92 -0.45
CA LEU A 67 13.17 13.74 -1.89
C LEU A 67 11.96 14.43 -2.52
N THR A 68 12.08 15.74 -2.74
CA THR A 68 11.18 16.48 -3.62
C THR A 68 11.13 15.73 -4.94
N ARG A 69 9.95 15.21 -5.30
CA ARG A 69 9.71 14.66 -6.64
C ARG A 69 10.06 15.74 -7.66
N SER A 70 11.19 15.57 -8.33
CA SER A 70 11.49 16.31 -9.55
C SER A 70 10.70 15.64 -10.67
N ASP A 71 9.47 16.09 -10.87
CA ASP A 71 8.69 15.74 -12.04
C ASP A 71 9.45 16.22 -13.29
N ARG A 72 9.80 15.28 -14.18
CA ARG A 72 10.18 15.53 -15.57
C ARG A 72 9.13 14.92 -16.47
#